data_AF-A0A2T4WH01-F1
#
_entry.id   AF-A0A2T4WH01-F1
#
_cell.length_a   1.000
_cell.length_b   1.000
_cell.length_c   1.000
_cell.angle_alpha   90.00
_cell.angle_beta   90.00
_cell.angle_gamma   90.00
#
_symmetry.space_group_name_H-M   'P 1'
#
loop_
_entity.id
_entity.type
_entity.pdbx_description
1 polymer ?
#
loop_
_entity_poly.entity_id
_entity_poly.type
_entity_poly.pdbx_seq_one_letter_code
_entity_poly.pdbx_strand_id
1 'polypeptide(L)'
;EDPATARKNEMLYFFWIRSIFFSYWDAWKIQGDFVKSYLRQAQKAQPQVPPSVHWFKIHFIQWRNEMLNIHLAQAVLLGLILYAFGWFGLQAFITAAFLGIILLETVNYIEHYGLKRAKLSPRRYETANPQHSWNSDHLIGRMVLFELSRHSDHHAHPHKKYQLLEHFDESPQLPTGYPGMMLLASIPPLWFAVMNRRIPKSGLQPD
;
A
#
# COMPACT_ATOMS: atom_id res chain seq x y z
N GLU A 1 -13.56 1.76 -1.73
CA GLU A 1 -12.88 0.45 -1.65
C GLU A 1 -11.39 0.72 -1.74
N ASP A 2 -10.57 -0.11 -1.12
CA ASP A 2 -9.12 0.10 -1.08
C ASP A 2 -8.48 -0.16 -2.46
N PRO A 3 -7.81 0.83 -3.08
CA PRO A 3 -7.08 0.65 -4.33
C PRO A 3 -5.96 -0.40 -4.28
N ALA A 4 -5.40 -0.69 -3.12
CA ALA A 4 -4.33 -1.69 -2.97
C ALA A 4 -4.85 -3.14 -2.89
N THR A 5 -6.17 -3.37 -2.91
CA THR A 5 -6.72 -4.73 -2.92
C THR A 5 -6.50 -5.41 -4.27
N ALA A 6 -5.67 -6.46 -4.33
CA ALA A 6 -5.44 -7.24 -5.55
C ALA A 6 -6.61 -8.19 -5.84
N ARG A 7 -7.38 -7.92 -6.89
CA ARG A 7 -8.64 -8.64 -7.16
C ARG A 7 -8.38 -9.95 -7.90
N LYS A 8 -9.21 -10.96 -7.65
CA LYS A 8 -9.23 -12.20 -8.45
C LYS A 8 -9.45 -11.85 -9.94
N ASN A 9 -8.67 -12.46 -10.83
CA ASN A 9 -8.64 -12.24 -12.27
C ASN A 9 -8.18 -10.83 -12.73
N GLU A 10 -7.69 -9.99 -11.84
CA GLU A 10 -7.10 -8.71 -12.23
C GLU A 10 -5.66 -8.93 -12.69
N MET A 11 -5.29 -8.40 -13.85
CA MET A 11 -3.91 -8.48 -14.33
C MET A 11 -3.01 -7.55 -13.53
N LEU A 12 -1.77 -7.97 -13.29
CA LEU A 12 -0.74 -7.19 -12.59
C LEU A 12 -0.62 -5.75 -13.11
N TYR A 13 -0.67 -5.55 -14.44
CA TYR A 13 -0.54 -4.23 -15.05
C TYR A 13 -1.69 -3.28 -14.72
N PHE A 14 -2.93 -3.78 -14.69
CA PHE A 14 -4.08 -2.97 -14.29
C PHE A 14 -4.07 -2.70 -12.79
N PHE A 15 -3.60 -3.67 -12.00
CA PHE A 15 -3.36 -3.48 -10.58
C PHE A 15 -2.35 -2.36 -10.33
N TRP A 16 -1.20 -2.33 -11.00
CA TRP A 16 -0.21 -1.25 -10.84
C TRP A 16 -0.82 0.12 -11.09
N ILE A 17 -1.51 0.29 -12.22
CA ILE A 17 -2.16 1.56 -12.56
C ILE A 17 -3.19 1.92 -11.48
N ARG A 18 -4.06 0.97 -11.11
CA ARG A 18 -5.11 1.26 -10.14
C ARG A 18 -4.55 1.59 -8.76
N SER A 19 -3.65 0.75 -8.25
CA SER A 19 -3.06 0.90 -6.93
C SER A 19 -2.27 2.21 -6.83
N ILE A 20 -1.37 2.50 -7.76
CA ILE A 20 -0.51 3.69 -7.71
C ILE A 20 -1.34 4.98 -7.83
N PHE A 21 -2.17 5.08 -8.86
CA PHE A 21 -2.89 6.33 -9.15
C PHE A 21 -4.02 6.59 -8.14
N PHE A 22 -4.83 5.58 -7.80
CA PHE A 22 -5.95 5.80 -6.89
C PHE A 22 -5.51 5.86 -5.42
N SER A 23 -4.44 5.17 -5.00
CA SER A 23 -3.92 5.35 -3.63
C SER A 23 -3.39 6.77 -3.43
N TYR A 24 -2.72 7.32 -4.45
CA TYR A 24 -2.26 8.71 -4.43
C TYR A 24 -3.44 9.70 -4.39
N TRP A 25 -4.47 9.47 -5.21
CA TRP A 25 -5.69 10.28 -5.19
C TRP A 25 -6.42 10.21 -3.85
N ASP A 26 -6.57 9.01 -3.28
CA ASP A 26 -7.23 8.79 -2.00
C ASP A 26 -6.45 9.45 -0.86
N ALA A 27 -5.12 9.47 -0.91
CA ALA A 27 -4.30 10.21 0.07
C ALA A 27 -4.62 11.71 0.07
N TRP A 28 -4.72 12.33 -1.11
CA TRP A 28 -5.16 13.74 -1.23
C TRP A 28 -6.58 13.97 -0.73
N LYS A 29 -7.49 13.04 -1.02
CA LYS A 29 -8.88 13.10 -0.57
C LYS A 29 -8.98 13.01 0.95
N ILE A 30 -8.29 12.05 1.57
CA ILE A 30 -8.20 11.87 3.02
C ILE A 30 -7.68 13.15 3.67
N GLN A 31 -6.61 13.72 3.12
CA GLN A 31 -6.04 14.97 3.63
C GLN A 31 -7.02 16.15 3.50
N GLY A 32 -7.73 16.25 2.37
CA GLY A 32 -8.76 17.26 2.17
C GLY A 32 -9.94 17.12 3.14
N ASP A 33 -10.39 15.89 3.39
CA ASP A 33 -11.48 15.60 4.33
C ASP A 33 -11.05 15.84 5.78
N PHE A 34 -9.80 15.55 6.14
CA PHE A 34 -9.21 15.93 7.43
C PHE A 34 -9.29 17.45 7.64
N VAL A 35 -8.81 18.25 6.69
CA VAL A 35 -8.86 19.72 6.77
C VAL A 35 -10.30 20.22 6.91
N LYS A 36 -11.24 19.71 6.09
CA LYS A 36 -12.67 20.09 6.19
C LYS A 36 -13.25 19.74 7.56
N SER A 37 -12.94 18.56 8.10
CA SER A 37 -13.45 18.11 9.39
C SER A 37 -12.94 18.99 10.54
N TYR A 38 -11.67 19.40 10.49
CA TYR A 38 -11.08 20.30 11.46
C TYR A 38 -11.73 21.68 11.41
N LEU A 39 -11.91 22.26 10.22
CA LEU A 39 -12.53 23.58 10.07
C LEU A 39 -13.96 23.61 10.62
N ARG A 40 -14.73 22.55 10.36
CA ARG A 40 -16.07 22.39 10.93
C ARG A 40 -16.05 22.32 12.46
N GLN A 41 -15.07 21.64 13.05
CA GLN A 41 -14.92 21.58 14.51
C GLN A 41 -14.51 22.93 15.11
N ALA A 42 -13.54 23.63 14.49
CA ALA A 42 -13.10 24.95 14.94
C ALA A 42 -14.24 25.99 14.91
N GLN A 43 -15.05 25.98 13.84
CA GLN A 43 -16.21 26.87 13.72
C GLN A 43 -17.31 26.55 14.74
N LYS A 44 -17.56 25.27 15.03
CA LYS A 44 -18.49 24.87 16.10
C LYS A 44 -18.01 25.30 17.48
N ALA A 45 -16.71 25.21 17.75
CA ALA A 45 -16.14 25.59 19.03
C ALA A 45 -16.13 27.11 19.27
N GLN A 46 -16.07 27.91 18.21
CA GLN A 46 -16.01 29.38 18.29
C GLN A 46 -16.93 30.03 17.24
N PRO A 47 -18.27 29.95 17.41
CA PRO A 47 -19.23 30.43 16.42
C PRO A 47 -19.15 31.93 16.17
N GLN A 48 -18.70 32.69 17.18
CA GLN A 48 -18.60 34.14 17.17
C GLN A 48 -17.36 34.66 16.45
N VAL A 49 -16.38 33.79 16.14
CA VAL A 49 -15.15 34.20 15.46
C VAL A 49 -15.37 34.17 13.95
N PRO A 50 -15.25 35.32 13.25
CA PRO A 50 -15.52 35.37 11.82
C PRO A 50 -14.54 34.47 11.04
N PRO A 51 -14.96 33.91 9.89
CA PRO A 51 -14.12 33.04 9.05
C PRO A 51 -12.81 33.70 8.64
N SER A 52 -12.80 35.03 8.49
CA SER A 52 -11.63 35.82 8.17
C SER A 52 -10.52 35.72 9.22
N VAL A 53 -10.81 35.44 10.49
CA VAL A 53 -9.83 35.28 11.58
C VAL A 53 -9.31 33.84 11.67
N HIS A 54 -10.07 32.87 11.13
CA HIS A 54 -9.60 31.49 10.99
C HIS A 54 -8.46 31.32 9.97
N TRP A 55 -8.12 32.36 9.20
CA TRP A 55 -7.08 32.32 8.18
C TRP A 55 -5.70 31.89 8.69
N PHE A 56 -5.24 32.42 9.83
CA PHE A 56 -3.97 32.02 10.44
C PHE A 56 -3.98 30.54 10.84
N LYS A 57 -5.10 30.05 11.39
CA LYS A 57 -5.28 28.62 11.72
C LYS A 57 -5.32 27.75 10.46
N ILE A 58 -5.98 28.21 9.39
CA ILE A 58 -6.01 27.54 8.08
C ILE A 58 -4.59 27.42 7.50
N HIS A 59 -3.80 28.49 7.51
CA HIS A 59 -2.42 28.45 7.06
C HIS A 59 -1.59 27.48 7.91
N PHE A 60 -1.72 27.52 9.24
CA PHE A 60 -1.05 26.56 10.12
C PHE A 60 -1.45 25.09 9.83
N ILE A 61 -2.71 24.81 9.50
CA ILE A 61 -3.16 23.47 9.08
C ILE A 61 -2.59 23.09 7.71
N GLN A 62 -2.46 24.04 6.79
CA GLN A 62 -1.77 23.80 5.51
C GLN A 62 -0.29 23.45 5.73
N TRP A 63 0.37 24.04 6.73
CA TRP A 63 1.71 23.61 7.15
C TRP A 63 1.74 22.21 7.79
N ARG A 64 0.62 21.76 8.37
CA ARG A 64 0.44 20.38 8.85
C ARG A 64 -0.11 19.44 7.77
N ASN A 65 -0.20 19.89 6.52
CA ASN A 65 -0.65 19.05 5.44
C ASN A 65 0.46 18.07 5.05
N GLU A 66 0.27 16.81 5.43
CA GLU A 66 1.27 15.76 5.19
C GLU A 66 1.57 15.60 3.70
N MET A 67 0.56 15.69 2.82
CA MET A 67 0.78 15.63 1.38
C MET A 67 1.67 16.77 0.88
N LEU A 68 1.42 18.01 1.32
CA LEU A 68 2.27 19.15 0.92
C LEU A 68 3.70 19.01 1.46
N ASN A 69 3.85 18.58 2.72
CA ASN A 69 5.16 18.40 3.35
C ASN A 69 5.98 17.30 2.64
N ILE A 70 5.34 16.19 2.28
CA ILE A 70 5.98 15.10 1.52
C ILE A 70 6.42 15.59 0.13
N HIS A 71 5.58 16.35 -0.58
CA HIS A 71 5.96 16.89 -1.89
C HIS A 71 7.09 17.91 -1.81
N LEU A 72 7.10 18.76 -0.77
CA LEU A 72 8.20 19.68 -0.52
C LEU A 72 9.50 18.92 -0.24
N ALA A 73 9.45 17.91 0.63
CA ALA A 73 10.61 17.06 0.94
C ALA A 73 11.12 16.34 -0.32
N GLN A 74 10.22 15.81 -1.16
CA GLN A 74 10.58 15.20 -2.44
C GLN A 74 11.22 16.22 -3.39
N ALA A 75 10.65 17.42 -3.55
CA ALA A 75 11.21 18.46 -4.40
C ALA A 75 12.61 18.89 -3.93
N VAL A 76 12.81 19.03 -2.62
CA VAL A 76 14.12 19.32 -2.03
C VAL A 76 15.09 18.18 -2.31
N LEU A 77 14.71 16.92 -2.09
CA LEU A 77 15.56 15.75 -2.37
C LEU A 77 15.98 15.70 -3.85
N LEU A 78 15.02 15.83 -4.77
CA LEU A 78 15.30 15.84 -6.21
C LEU A 78 16.20 17.02 -6.61
N GLY A 79 15.98 18.19 -6.01
CA GLY A 79 16.83 19.37 -6.19
C GLY A 79 18.26 19.15 -5.69
N LEU A 80 18.43 18.51 -4.53
CA LEU A 80 19.75 18.16 -3.98
C LEU A 80 20.47 17.13 -4.85
N ILE A 81 19.75 16.12 -5.38
CA ILE A 81 20.32 15.13 -6.30
C ILE A 81 20.74 15.79 -7.61
N LEU A 82 19.88 16.64 -8.19
CA LEU A 82 20.21 17.40 -9.40
C LEU A 82 21.42 18.31 -9.18
N TYR A 83 21.50 18.98 -8.03
CA TYR A 83 22.61 19.85 -7.68
C TYR A 83 23.94 19.07 -7.52
N ALA A 84 23.91 17.92 -6.83
CA ALA A 84 25.11 17.15 -6.52
C ALA A 84 25.59 16.25 -7.67
N PHE A 85 24.66 15.67 -8.44
CA PHE A 85 24.94 14.63 -9.44
C PHE A 85 24.50 14.99 -10.86
N GLY A 86 23.96 16.19 -11.06
CA GLY A 86 23.48 16.65 -12.34
C GLY A 86 22.28 15.86 -12.87
N TRP A 87 21.98 16.08 -14.15
CA TRP A 87 20.85 15.45 -14.83
C TRP A 87 20.94 13.93 -14.90
N PHE A 88 22.14 13.40 -15.09
CA PHE A 88 22.35 11.95 -15.14
C PHE A 88 21.99 11.28 -13.80
N GLY A 89 22.47 11.85 -12.68
CA GLY A 89 22.13 11.34 -11.36
C GLY A 89 20.63 11.42 -11.05
N LEU A 90 19.99 12.53 -11.44
CA LEU A 90 18.54 12.68 -11.28
C LEU A 90 17.76 11.61 -12.08
N GLN A 91 18.13 11.37 -13.34
CA GLN A 91 17.50 10.34 -14.17
C GLN A 91 17.69 8.94 -13.58
N ALA A 92 18.92 8.60 -13.18
CA ALA A 92 19.21 7.32 -12.54
C ALA A 92 18.38 7.11 -11.26
N PHE A 93 18.24 8.16 -10.43
CA PHE A 93 17.41 8.12 -9.23
C PHE A 93 15.93 7.91 -9.55
N ILE A 94 15.37 8.67 -10.50
CA ILE A 94 13.96 8.54 -10.91
C ILE A 94 13.69 7.14 -11.47
N THR A 95 14.59 6.60 -12.29
CA THR A 95 14.48 5.23 -12.80
C THR A 95 14.52 4.21 -11.66
N ALA A 96 15.45 4.34 -10.71
CA ALA A 96 15.53 3.45 -9.56
C ALA A 96 14.28 3.52 -8.68
N ALA A 97 13.75 4.72 -8.43
CA ALA A 97 12.50 4.92 -7.69
C ALA A 97 11.29 4.30 -8.41
N PHE A 98 11.22 4.46 -9.74
CA PHE A 98 10.19 3.84 -10.56
C PHE A 98 10.27 2.30 -10.52
N LEU A 99 11.46 1.72 -10.64
CA LEU A 99 11.64 0.28 -10.48
C LEU A 99 11.27 -0.18 -9.06
N GLY A 100 11.60 0.62 -8.05
CA GLY A 100 11.26 0.37 -6.65
C GLY A 100 9.74 0.33 -6.40
N ILE A 101 8.97 1.28 -6.94
CA ILE A 101 7.51 1.28 -6.79
C ILE A 101 6.87 0.10 -7.55
N ILE A 102 7.35 -0.23 -8.75
CA ILE A 102 6.84 -1.39 -9.51
C ILE A 102 7.16 -2.69 -8.78
N LEU A 103 8.36 -2.83 -8.21
CA LEU A 103 8.75 -3.96 -7.39
C LEU A 103 7.83 -4.09 -6.16
N LEU A 104 7.64 -3.01 -5.40
CA LEU A 104 6.79 -2.98 -4.22
C LEU A 104 5.34 -3.35 -4.55
N GLU A 105 4.76 -2.75 -5.59
CA GLU A 105 3.38 -3.05 -5.99
C GLU A 105 3.23 -4.47 -6.54
N THR A 106 4.27 -5.03 -7.16
CA THR A 106 4.26 -6.44 -7.57
C THR A 106 4.22 -7.36 -6.35
N VAL A 107 4.99 -7.04 -5.32
CA VAL A 107 4.98 -7.77 -4.05
C VAL A 107 3.59 -7.68 -3.40
N ASN A 108 3.04 -6.48 -3.25
CA ASN A 108 1.68 -6.27 -2.73
C ASN A 108 0.65 -7.07 -3.53
N TYR A 109 0.77 -7.10 -4.86
CA TYR A 109 -0.13 -7.85 -5.72
C TYR A 109 -0.09 -9.35 -5.42
N ILE A 110 1.11 -9.97 -5.38
CA ILE A 110 1.22 -11.41 -5.15
C ILE A 110 0.83 -11.80 -3.72
N GLU A 111 1.11 -10.96 -2.74
CA GLU A 111 0.78 -11.16 -1.33
C GLU A 111 -0.72 -11.09 -1.05
N HIS A 112 -1.47 -10.28 -1.82
CA HIS A 112 -2.90 -10.06 -1.57
C HIS A 112 -3.81 -10.60 -2.66
N TYR A 113 -3.27 -11.26 -3.68
CA TYR A 113 -4.05 -11.68 -4.85
C TYR A 113 -5.26 -12.54 -4.49
N GLY A 114 -6.44 -12.03 -4.81
CA GLY A 114 -7.71 -12.74 -4.68
C GLY A 114 -8.17 -12.97 -3.25
N LEU A 115 -7.41 -12.51 -2.24
CA LEU A 115 -7.77 -12.62 -0.83
C LEU A 115 -8.50 -11.34 -0.40
N LYS A 116 -9.66 -11.50 0.24
CA LYS A 116 -10.47 -10.39 0.75
C LYS A 116 -10.89 -10.68 2.17
N ARG A 117 -10.99 -9.61 2.96
CA ARG A 117 -11.62 -9.63 4.28
C ARG A 117 -13.13 -9.66 4.16
N ALA A 118 -13.79 -10.44 5.00
CA ALA A 118 -15.23 -10.41 5.17
C ALA A 118 -15.69 -9.06 5.71
N LYS A 119 -16.79 -8.56 5.17
CA LYS A 119 -17.44 -7.33 5.61
C LYS A 119 -18.44 -7.65 6.71
N LEU A 120 -18.17 -7.19 7.94
CA LEU A 120 -19.03 -7.42 9.10
C LEU A 120 -20.19 -6.40 9.16
N SER A 121 -19.97 -5.18 8.63
CA SER A 121 -21.00 -4.13 8.53
C SER A 121 -20.66 -3.14 7.41
N PRO A 122 -21.55 -2.21 7.03
CA PRO A 122 -21.29 -1.24 5.95
C PRO A 122 -19.95 -0.49 6.04
N ARG A 123 -19.42 -0.29 7.25
CA ARG A 123 -18.16 0.43 7.52
C ARG A 123 -17.10 -0.41 8.23
N ARG A 124 -17.34 -1.69 8.52
CA ARG A 124 -16.43 -2.53 9.29
C ARG A 124 -16.14 -3.84 8.57
N TYR A 125 -14.86 -4.13 8.42
CA TYR A 125 -14.34 -5.42 7.99
C TYR A 125 -13.83 -6.20 9.21
N GLU A 126 -13.75 -7.51 9.08
CA GLU A 126 -13.11 -8.36 10.09
C GLU A 126 -11.65 -7.99 10.31
N THR A 127 -11.08 -8.37 11.46
CA THR A 127 -9.67 -8.10 11.76
C THR A 127 -8.76 -8.84 10.79
N ALA A 128 -7.63 -8.23 10.41
CA ALA A 128 -6.63 -8.92 9.59
C ALA A 128 -6.10 -10.15 10.33
N ASN A 129 -5.96 -11.27 9.63
CA ASN A 129 -5.44 -12.52 10.15
C ASN A 129 -4.49 -13.12 9.11
N PRO A 130 -3.70 -14.16 9.46
CA PRO A 130 -2.73 -14.74 8.53
C PRO A 130 -3.34 -15.32 7.24
N GLN A 131 -4.65 -15.59 7.19
CA GLN A 131 -5.33 -16.09 6.00
C GLN A 131 -5.60 -15.01 4.94
N HIS A 132 -5.46 -13.73 5.29
CA HIS A 132 -5.71 -12.59 4.41
C HIS A 132 -4.50 -12.16 3.57
N SER A 133 -3.43 -12.95 3.58
CA SER A 133 -2.24 -12.72 2.76
C SER A 133 -1.57 -14.04 2.42
N TRP A 134 -0.90 -14.08 1.28
CA TRP A 134 -0.03 -15.17 0.89
C TRP A 134 1.32 -15.07 1.61
N ASN A 135 1.84 -16.20 2.05
CA ASN A 135 3.12 -16.36 2.72
C ASN A 135 4.10 -17.11 1.81
N SER A 136 5.40 -17.02 2.08
CA SER A 136 6.39 -17.90 1.44
C SER A 136 7.50 -18.22 2.43
N ASP A 137 7.83 -19.50 2.61
CA ASP A 137 8.90 -19.92 3.53
C ASP A 137 10.25 -20.17 2.84
N HIS A 138 10.46 -19.64 1.63
CA HIS A 138 11.70 -19.86 0.89
C HIS A 138 12.87 -19.00 1.39
N LEU A 139 13.97 -19.65 1.78
CA LEU A 139 15.17 -19.06 2.35
C LEU A 139 15.79 -17.93 1.50
N ILE A 140 15.85 -18.08 0.17
CA ILE A 140 16.41 -17.05 -0.72
C ILE A 140 15.53 -15.79 -0.72
N GLY A 141 14.20 -15.96 -0.72
CA GLY A 141 13.27 -14.83 -0.63
C GLY A 141 13.41 -14.09 0.71
N ARG A 142 13.58 -14.83 1.81
CA ARG A 142 13.82 -14.27 3.15
C ARG A 142 15.08 -13.42 3.21
N MET A 143 16.19 -13.89 2.63
CA MET A 143 17.45 -13.16 2.61
C MET A 143 17.42 -11.92 1.71
N VAL A 144 16.83 -12.02 0.52
CA VAL A 144 16.82 -10.92 -0.46
C VAL A 144 15.80 -9.83 -0.11
N LEU A 145 14.67 -10.21 0.51
CA LEU A 145 13.60 -9.28 0.85
C LEU A 145 13.54 -8.96 2.35
N PHE A 146 14.61 -9.23 3.12
CA PHE A 146 14.65 -8.94 4.56
C PHE A 146 13.44 -9.47 5.33
N GLU A 147 13.18 -10.78 5.26
CA GLU A 147 12.09 -11.46 5.97
C GLU A 147 10.66 -11.00 5.59
N LEU A 148 10.50 -10.19 4.53
CA LEU A 148 9.19 -9.81 3.98
C LEU A 148 8.30 -11.03 3.70
N SER A 149 8.90 -12.19 3.49
CA SER A 149 8.16 -13.41 3.26
C SER A 149 7.25 -13.83 4.42
N ARG A 150 7.45 -13.32 5.63
CA ARG A 150 6.59 -13.48 6.82
C ARG A 150 5.42 -12.51 6.90
N HIS A 151 5.03 -11.94 5.75
CA HIS A 151 3.99 -10.92 5.60
C HIS A 151 2.68 -11.20 6.36
N SER A 152 2.26 -12.47 6.41
CA SER A 152 1.04 -12.88 7.11
C SER A 152 1.05 -12.64 8.62
N ASP A 153 2.21 -12.82 9.29
CA ASP A 153 2.35 -12.47 10.71
C ASP A 153 2.40 -10.96 10.87
N HIS A 154 3.08 -10.24 9.97
CA HIS A 154 3.11 -8.77 10.01
C HIS A 154 1.72 -8.15 9.88
N HIS A 155 0.88 -8.68 8.98
CA HIS A 155 -0.50 -8.21 8.82
C HIS A 155 -1.41 -8.55 9.99
N ALA A 156 -1.19 -9.69 10.65
CA ALA A 156 -1.93 -10.07 11.85
C ALA A 156 -1.45 -9.28 13.09
N HIS A 157 -0.15 -9.00 13.18
CA HIS A 157 0.52 -8.38 14.31
C HIS A 157 1.48 -7.25 13.87
N PRO A 158 0.96 -6.11 13.38
CA PRO A 158 1.77 -5.05 12.76
C PRO A 158 2.75 -4.35 13.73
N HIS A 159 2.58 -4.56 15.03
CA HIS A 159 3.45 -4.02 16.08
C HIS A 159 4.65 -4.95 16.40
N LYS A 160 4.68 -6.17 15.85
CA LYS A 160 5.77 -7.13 16.05
C LYS A 160 6.98 -6.72 15.20
N LYS A 161 8.18 -6.71 15.80
CA LYS A 161 9.43 -6.39 15.09
C LYS A 161 9.73 -7.46 14.04
N TYR A 162 10.31 -7.06 12.90
CA TYR A 162 10.49 -7.94 11.75
C TYR A 162 11.31 -9.21 12.06
N GLN A 163 12.27 -9.15 12.98
CA GLN A 163 13.11 -10.30 13.35
C GLN A 163 12.35 -11.40 14.10
N LEU A 164 11.18 -11.06 14.65
CA LEU A 164 10.38 -11.98 15.46
C LEU A 164 9.23 -12.59 14.65
N LEU A 165 9.09 -12.26 13.37
CA LEU A 165 7.95 -12.71 12.57
C LEU A 165 7.97 -14.23 12.35
N GLU A 166 6.83 -14.87 12.59
CA GLU A 166 6.65 -16.32 12.60
C GLU A 166 5.94 -16.83 11.35
N HIS A 167 6.15 -18.11 11.05
CA HIS A 167 5.38 -18.81 10.04
C HIS A 167 4.04 -19.25 10.65
N PHE A 168 2.96 -19.14 9.88
CA PHE A 168 1.68 -19.76 10.22
C PHE A 168 1.28 -20.74 9.13
N ASP A 169 1.15 -22.02 9.47
CA ASP A 169 0.72 -23.06 8.54
C ASP A 169 -0.69 -22.79 7.97
N GLU A 170 -1.48 -22.01 8.71
CA GLU A 170 -2.83 -21.59 8.34
C GLU A 170 -2.85 -20.54 7.21
N SER A 171 -1.72 -19.89 6.94
CA SER A 171 -1.61 -18.88 5.88
C SER A 171 -1.49 -19.53 4.49
N PRO A 172 -2.21 -19.05 3.47
CA PRO A 172 -2.04 -19.48 2.09
C PRO A 172 -0.57 -19.36 1.66
N GLN A 173 0.01 -20.43 1.11
CA GLN A 173 1.41 -20.43 0.69
C GLN A 173 1.55 -20.17 -0.81
N LEU A 174 2.49 -19.30 -1.16
CA LEU A 174 2.94 -19.14 -2.53
C LEU A 174 3.57 -20.46 -3.03
N PRO A 175 3.28 -20.89 -4.26
CA PRO A 175 3.80 -22.14 -4.82
C PRO A 175 5.33 -22.25 -4.90
N THR A 176 6.01 -21.10 -4.95
CA THR A 176 7.46 -20.96 -5.00
C THR A 176 7.86 -19.81 -4.08
N GLY A 177 9.00 -19.16 -4.29
CA GLY A 177 9.35 -17.92 -3.60
C GLY A 177 8.92 -16.66 -4.36
N TYR A 178 9.08 -15.51 -3.72
CA TYR A 178 8.78 -14.19 -4.31
C TYR A 178 9.33 -14.00 -5.73
N PRO A 179 10.62 -14.29 -6.03
CA PRO A 179 11.14 -14.09 -7.39
C PRO A 179 10.39 -14.91 -8.46
N GLY A 180 10.06 -16.17 -8.15
CA GLY A 180 9.31 -17.04 -9.06
C GLY A 180 7.88 -16.55 -9.27
N MET A 181 7.23 -16.12 -8.19
CA MET A 181 5.86 -15.60 -8.26
C MET A 181 5.76 -14.25 -8.96
N MET A 182 6.75 -13.36 -8.80
CA MET A 182 6.82 -12.10 -9.53
C MET A 182 6.94 -12.33 -11.04
N LEU A 183 7.83 -13.24 -11.46
CA LEU A 183 7.95 -13.63 -12.87
C LEU A 183 6.65 -14.24 -13.39
N LEU A 184 6.02 -15.13 -12.61
CA LEU A 184 4.75 -15.74 -12.98
C LEU A 184 3.63 -14.68 -13.11
N ALA A 185 3.54 -13.73 -12.19
CA ALA A 185 2.55 -12.65 -12.19
C ALA A 185 2.66 -11.74 -13.43
N SER A 186 3.86 -11.61 -14.00
CA SER A 186 4.08 -10.89 -15.25
C SER A 186 3.51 -11.60 -16.49
N ILE A 187 3.03 -12.85 -16.36
CA ILE A 187 2.39 -13.60 -17.45
C ILE A 187 0.96 -13.95 -17.02
N PRO A 188 -0.03 -13.06 -17.21
CA PRO A 188 -1.36 -13.20 -16.62
C PRO A 188 -2.06 -14.54 -16.89
N PRO A 189 -2.03 -15.12 -18.11
CA PRO A 189 -2.66 -16.43 -18.36
C PRO A 189 -2.08 -17.54 -17.47
N LEU A 190 -0.76 -17.57 -17.27
CA LEU A 190 -0.09 -18.56 -16.42
C LEU A 190 -0.37 -18.29 -14.94
N TRP A 191 -0.30 -17.01 -14.53
CA TRP A 191 -0.65 -16.58 -13.19
C TRP A 191 -2.07 -17.05 -12.80
N PHE A 192 -3.07 -16.77 -13.64
CA PHE A 192 -4.45 -17.15 -13.39
C PHE A 192 -4.64 -18.67 -13.38
N ALA A 193 -3.95 -19.41 -14.27
CA ALA A 193 -4.01 -20.87 -14.28
C ALA A 193 -3.51 -21.50 -12.98
N VAL A 194 -2.51 -20.89 -12.33
CA VAL A 194 -1.93 -21.39 -11.07
C VAL A 194 -2.70 -20.87 -9.85
N MET A 195 -2.85 -19.54 -9.73
CA MET A 195 -3.30 -18.92 -8.48
C MET A 195 -4.80 -19.03 -8.26
N ASN A 196 -5.63 -18.98 -9.31
CA ASN A 196 -7.09 -19.06 -9.13
C ASN A 196 -7.54 -20.37 -8.51
N ARG A 197 -6.81 -21.46 -8.73
CA ARG A 197 -7.10 -22.79 -8.17
C ARG A 197 -6.71 -22.91 -6.70
N ARG A 198 -5.89 -21.99 -6.19
CA ARG A 198 -5.31 -22.02 -4.85
C ARG A 198 -5.99 -21.07 -3.88
N ILE A 199 -6.79 -20.12 -4.37
CA ILE A 199 -7.56 -19.20 -3.51
C ILE A 199 -8.46 -20.03 -2.57
N PRO A 200 -8.32 -19.90 -1.24
CA PRO A 200 -9.15 -20.62 -0.28
C PRO A 200 -10.63 -20.28 -0.48
N LYS A 201 -11.52 -21.26 -0.25
CA LYS A 201 -12.97 -21.02 -0.32
C LYS A 201 -13.45 -19.97 0.70
N SER A 202 -12.75 -19.81 1.83
CA SER A 202 -13.01 -18.77 2.83
C SER A 202 -12.61 -17.36 2.37
N GLY A 203 -11.71 -17.23 1.39
CA GLY A 203 -11.28 -15.94 0.82
C GLY A 203 -12.20 -15.39 -0.27
N LEU A 204 -13.20 -16.19 -0.71
CA LEU A 204 -14.23 -15.77 -1.64
C LEU A 204 -15.44 -15.29 -0.83
N GLN A 205 -15.77 -13.99 -0.90
CA GLN A 205 -17.12 -13.57 -0.48
C GLN A 205 -18.15 -14.29 -1.38
N PRO A 206 -19.26 -14.79 -0.82
CA PRO A 206 -20.35 -15.26 -1.65
C PRO A 206 -20.82 -14.11 -2.54
N ASP A 207 -20.95 -14.38 -3.83
CA ASP A 207 -21.42 -13.43 -4.85
C ASP A 207 -22.81 -12.86 -4.49
#